data_AF-Q75TQ2-F1
#
_entry.id   AF-Q75TQ2-F1
#
_cell.length_a   1.000
_cell.length_b   1.000
_cell.length_c   1.000
_cell.angle_alpha   90.00
_cell.angle_beta   90.00
_cell.angle_gamma   90.00
#
_symmetry.space_group_name_H-M   'P 1'
#
loop_
_entity.id
_entity.type
_entity.pdbx_description
1 polymer ?
#
loop_
_entity_poly.entity_id
_entity_poly.type
_entity_poly.pdbx_seq_one_letter_code
_entity_poly.pdbx_strand_id
1 'polypeptide(L)'
;MWKRRSLPIKKLLNEEIDHLLFQDESMIRDYQALQYTWFLKGKQRIIPTYGKHQGVKLIGTLNYETGDVLCVEEERYDAEAFLRFLQKVLKHYPTGKIVMVLDNARIHHAKLIEPFLRNHQHRLELVFLPPYSPELNLIEGLWKWLKSDVINNLFYSSVREIRRNVQAFIRELNDSP
;
A
#
# COMPACT_ATOMS: atom_id res chain seq x y z
N MET A 1 5.62 -22.71 -20.57
CA MET A 1 6.41 -21.74 -21.37
C MET A 1 5.58 -20.48 -21.56
N TRP A 2 5.53 -19.62 -20.52
CA TRP A 2 4.72 -18.40 -20.57
C TRP A 2 5.45 -17.32 -21.35
N LYS A 3 4.82 -16.86 -22.44
CA LYS A 3 5.28 -15.67 -23.16
C LYS A 3 5.29 -14.51 -22.16
N ARG A 4 6.46 -13.91 -22.04
CA ARG A 4 6.82 -12.63 -21.42
C ARG A 4 5.84 -11.52 -21.87
N ARG A 5 4.58 -11.56 -21.43
CA ARG A 5 3.70 -10.39 -21.42
C ARG A 5 4.33 -9.47 -20.39
N SER A 6 5.17 -8.58 -20.89
CA SER A 6 5.80 -7.54 -20.09
C SER A 6 4.76 -6.88 -19.21
N LEU A 7 5.06 -6.76 -17.92
CA LEU A 7 4.39 -5.84 -17.01
C LEU A 7 4.18 -4.48 -17.72
N PRO A 8 3.19 -3.67 -17.32
CA PRO A 8 2.86 -2.39 -17.95
C PRO A 8 4.04 -1.41 -18.05
N ILE A 9 5.17 -1.71 -17.40
CA ILE A 9 6.52 -1.17 -17.63
C ILE A 9 6.81 -0.89 -19.12
N LYS A 10 6.45 -1.78 -20.06
CA LYS A 10 6.68 -1.49 -21.49
C LYS A 10 5.81 -0.39 -22.08
N LYS A 11 4.57 -0.22 -21.59
CA LYS A 11 3.69 0.88 -21.98
C LYS A 11 4.18 2.20 -21.37
N LEU A 12 4.71 2.14 -20.14
CA LEU A 12 5.35 3.28 -19.48
C LEU A 12 6.56 3.78 -20.28
N LEU A 13 7.45 2.88 -20.71
CA LEU A 13 8.60 3.19 -21.56
C LEU A 13 8.24 3.74 -22.96
N ASN A 14 6.98 3.61 -23.38
CA ASN A 14 6.48 4.15 -24.64
C ASN A 14 5.67 5.46 -24.45
N GLU A 15 5.72 6.08 -23.26
CA GLU A 15 4.98 7.31 -22.90
C GLU A 15 3.44 7.19 -23.03
N GLU A 16 2.90 5.97 -23.01
CA GLU A 16 1.45 5.75 -23.06
C GLU A 16 0.77 5.86 -21.68
N ILE A 17 1.57 6.03 -20.62
CA ILE A 17 1.15 6.07 -19.22
C ILE A 17 1.90 7.22 -18.55
N ASP A 18 1.17 8.06 -17.82
CA ASP A 18 1.77 9.17 -17.06
C ASP A 18 2.05 8.77 -15.60
N HIS A 19 1.25 7.86 -15.03
CA HIS A 19 1.40 7.41 -13.64
C HIS A 19 1.27 5.90 -13.55
N LEU A 20 2.36 5.20 -13.20
CA LEU A 20 2.34 3.78 -12.88
C LEU A 20 2.31 3.58 -11.36
N LEU A 21 1.19 3.10 -10.85
CA LEU A 21 0.96 2.95 -9.40
C LEU A 21 0.90 1.47 -9.01
N PHE A 22 1.59 1.09 -7.95
CA PHE A 22 1.47 -0.22 -7.31
C PHE A 22 0.58 -0.10 -6.08
N GLN A 23 -0.53 -0.82 -6.06
CA GLN A 23 -1.55 -0.75 -5.02
C GLN A 23 -1.60 -2.03 -4.19
N ASP A 24 -1.79 -1.87 -2.89
CA ASP A 24 -2.01 -2.98 -1.95
C ASP A 24 -2.70 -2.48 -0.67
N GLU A 25 -3.22 -3.41 0.12
CA GLU A 25 -3.78 -3.16 1.44
C GLU A 25 -2.89 -3.76 2.55
N SER A 26 -2.60 -2.98 3.58
CA SER A 26 -1.83 -3.47 4.73
C SER A 26 -2.43 -3.06 6.05
N MET A 27 -2.55 -4.03 6.95
CA MET A 27 -2.91 -3.76 8.35
C MET A 27 -1.66 -3.62 9.20
N ILE A 28 -1.57 -2.49 9.88
CA ILE A 28 -0.51 -2.10 10.82
C ILE A 28 -1.06 -2.37 12.22
N ARG A 29 -0.71 -3.54 12.76
CA ARG A 29 -1.32 -4.09 13.98
C ARG A 29 -0.56 -3.65 15.25
N ASP A 30 -1.29 -3.62 16.37
CA ASP A 30 -0.76 -3.27 17.69
C ASP A 30 0.02 -4.40 18.38
N TYR A 31 -0.17 -5.67 17.98
CA TYR A 31 0.67 -6.77 18.46
C TYR A 31 2.02 -6.79 17.74
N GLN A 32 3.09 -7.01 18.51
CA GLN A 32 4.46 -6.92 18.03
C GLN A 32 4.82 -8.01 17.01
N ALA A 33 5.27 -7.56 15.84
CA ALA A 33 6.24 -8.33 15.08
C ALA A 33 7.60 -8.16 15.76
N LEU A 34 7.97 -9.12 16.61
CA LEU A 34 9.33 -9.20 17.13
C LEU A 34 10.28 -9.50 15.96
N GLN A 35 11.34 -8.73 15.84
CA GLN A 35 12.38 -8.91 14.83
C GLN A 35 13.75 -9.00 15.50
N TYR A 36 14.65 -9.74 14.86
CA TYR A 36 16.03 -9.85 15.32
C TYR A 36 16.70 -8.47 15.30
N THR A 37 17.32 -8.11 16.42
CA THR A 37 18.17 -6.91 16.51
C THR A 37 19.26 -7.14 17.56
N TRP A 38 20.30 -6.30 17.52
CA TRP A 38 21.46 -6.42 18.38
C TRP A 38 21.20 -5.83 19.76
N PHE A 39 21.49 -6.63 20.78
CA PHE A 39 21.48 -6.20 22.18
C PHE A 39 22.77 -6.63 22.87
N LEU A 40 23.14 -5.90 23.91
CA LEU A 40 24.24 -6.29 24.78
C LEU A 40 23.93 -7.67 25.38
N LYS A 41 24.93 -8.55 25.40
CA LYS A 41 24.81 -9.89 25.98
C LYS A 41 24.30 -9.80 27.43
N GLY A 42 23.18 -10.49 27.72
CA GLY A 42 22.53 -10.47 29.03
C GLY A 42 21.56 -9.30 29.26
N LYS A 43 21.38 -8.38 28.30
CA LYS A 43 20.42 -7.26 28.38
C LYS A 43 19.38 -7.32 27.24
N GLN A 44 18.75 -8.48 27.06
CA GLN A 44 17.69 -8.62 26.07
C GLN A 44 16.53 -7.67 26.41
N ARG A 45 16.09 -6.90 25.41
CA ARG A 45 14.97 -5.98 25.58
C ARG A 45 13.67 -6.77 25.78
N ILE A 46 12.98 -6.49 26.87
CA ILE A 46 11.64 -6.97 27.13
C ILE A 46 10.67 -5.94 26.59
N ILE A 47 9.70 -6.39 25.79
CA ILE A 47 8.71 -5.50 25.21
C ILE A 47 7.34 -5.95 25.73
N PRO A 48 6.60 -5.09 26.45
CA PRO A 48 5.28 -5.44 26.99
C PRO A 48 4.28 -5.63 25.85
N THR A 49 3.22 -6.41 26.10
CA THR A 49 2.15 -6.64 25.11
C THR A 49 0.77 -6.58 25.76
N TYR A 50 -0.21 -6.11 25.00
CA TYR A 50 -1.63 -6.24 25.34
C TYR A 50 -2.25 -7.26 24.39
N GLY A 51 -3.10 -8.16 24.91
CA GLY A 51 -3.84 -9.16 24.11
C GLY A 51 -5.00 -8.56 23.30
N LYS A 52 -4.89 -7.30 22.86
CA LYS A 52 -5.91 -6.64 22.03
C LYS A 52 -5.52 -6.80 20.56
N HIS A 53 -6.51 -6.97 19.69
CA HIS A 53 -6.32 -7.10 18.24
C HIS A 53 -6.74 -5.80 17.56
N GLN A 54 -6.00 -4.72 17.78
CA GLN A 54 -6.31 -3.42 17.16
C GLN A 54 -5.22 -3.03 16.17
N GLY A 55 -5.50 -2.05 15.33
CA GLY A 55 -4.54 -1.61 14.33
C GLY A 55 -5.17 -0.65 13.34
N VAL A 56 -4.30 -0.12 12.50
CA VAL A 56 -4.66 0.77 11.41
C VAL A 56 -4.73 -0.06 10.14
N LYS A 57 -5.84 0.03 9.41
CA LYS A 57 -5.99 -0.62 8.11
C LYS A 57 -5.73 0.43 7.03
N LEU A 58 -4.80 0.13 6.14
CA LEU A 58 -4.31 1.06 5.14
C LEU A 58 -4.60 0.51 3.75
N ILE A 59 -5.05 1.39 2.86
CA ILE A 59 -5.04 1.19 1.41
C ILE A 59 -4.04 2.19 0.86
N GLY A 60 -3.04 1.72 0.11
CA GLY A 60 -1.96 2.57 -0.38
C GLY A 60 -1.60 2.33 -1.82
N THR A 61 -1.04 3.36 -2.46
CA THR A 61 -0.39 3.29 -3.77
C THR A 61 1.02 3.87 -3.69
N LEU A 62 1.96 3.23 -4.35
CA LEU A 62 3.33 3.71 -4.59
C LEU A 62 3.49 4.03 -6.08
N ASN A 63 3.87 5.26 -6.41
CA ASN A 63 4.24 5.63 -7.77
C ASN A 63 5.65 5.10 -8.10
N TYR A 64 5.76 4.35 -9.20
CA TYR A 64 7.01 3.72 -9.61
C TYR A 64 8.12 4.71 -9.98
N GLU A 65 7.75 5.82 -10.62
CA GLU A 65 8.73 6.78 -11.17
C GLU A 65 9.10 7.84 -10.15
N THR A 66 8.11 8.35 -9.41
CA THR A 66 8.32 9.48 -8.51
C THR A 66 8.57 9.07 -7.06
N GLY A 67 8.31 7.82 -6.67
CA GLY A 67 8.35 7.39 -5.27
C GLY A 67 7.19 7.90 -4.43
N ASP A 68 6.29 8.72 -4.98
CA ASP A 68 5.15 9.30 -4.25
C ASP A 68 4.22 8.22 -3.70
N VAL A 69 3.90 8.33 -2.41
CA VAL A 69 3.04 7.41 -1.69
C VAL A 69 1.75 8.11 -1.28
N LEU A 70 0.62 7.61 -1.81
CA LEU A 70 -0.70 7.96 -1.32
C LEU A 70 -1.22 6.82 -0.43
N CYS A 71 -1.43 7.11 0.85
CA CYS A 71 -1.90 6.13 1.83
C CYS A 71 -3.15 6.65 2.55
N VAL A 72 -4.18 5.82 2.64
CA VAL A 72 -5.47 6.15 3.24
C VAL A 72 -5.81 5.11 4.30
N GLU A 73 -6.20 5.58 5.48
CA GLU A 73 -6.79 4.73 6.51
C GLU A 73 -8.27 4.52 6.26
N GLU A 74 -8.71 3.27 6.35
CA GLU A 74 -10.12 2.88 6.21
C GLU A 74 -10.51 1.94 7.36
N GLU A 75 -11.78 1.92 7.76
CA GLU A 75 -12.23 1.03 8.83
C GLU A 75 -12.33 -0.44 8.37
N ARG A 76 -12.52 -0.66 7.07
CA ARG A 76 -12.75 -1.96 6.43
C ARG A 76 -12.12 -2.02 5.05
N TYR A 77 -11.84 -3.24 4.58
CA TYR A 77 -11.43 -3.52 3.21
C TYR A 77 -12.62 -4.06 2.44
N ASP A 78 -13.52 -3.16 2.04
CA ASP A 78 -14.68 -3.48 1.20
C ASP A 78 -14.63 -2.68 -0.11
N ALA A 79 -15.55 -3.00 -1.02
CA ALA A 79 -15.61 -2.38 -2.34
C ALA A 79 -15.90 -0.87 -2.27
N GLU A 80 -16.61 -0.39 -1.23
CA GLU A 80 -16.88 1.03 -1.04
C GLU A 80 -15.62 1.77 -0.60
N ALA A 81 -14.84 1.19 0.32
CA ALA A 81 -13.53 1.71 0.72
C ALA A 81 -12.58 1.80 -0.48
N PHE A 82 -12.53 0.76 -1.30
CA PHE A 82 -11.73 0.77 -2.52
C PHE A 82 -12.22 1.84 -3.52
N LEU A 83 -13.54 2.01 -3.70
CA LEU A 83 -14.09 3.06 -4.56
C LEU A 83 -13.72 4.47 -4.07
N ARG A 84 -13.83 4.73 -2.76
CA ARG A 84 -13.39 6.00 -2.15
C ARG A 84 -11.89 6.22 -2.36
N PHE A 85 -11.10 5.15 -2.27
CA PHE A 85 -9.66 5.21 -2.54
C PHE A 85 -9.38 5.59 -3.99
N LEU A 86 -10.03 4.97 -4.97
CA LEU A 86 -9.87 5.33 -6.39
C LEU A 86 -10.22 6.80 -6.68
N GLN A 87 -11.26 7.34 -6.03
CA GLN A 87 -11.60 8.77 -6.14
C GLN A 87 -10.49 9.66 -5.58
N LYS A 88 -9.87 9.27 -4.46
CA LYS A 88 -8.72 10.00 -3.88
C LYS A 88 -7.52 9.95 -4.80
N VAL A 89 -7.24 8.80 -5.42
CA VAL A 89 -6.15 8.65 -6.41
C VAL A 89 -6.36 9.61 -7.60
N LEU A 90 -7.57 9.66 -8.18
CA LEU A 90 -7.86 10.58 -9.29
C LEU A 90 -7.75 12.06 -8.88
N LYS A 91 -8.01 12.39 -7.61
CA LYS A 91 -7.84 13.75 -7.09
C LYS A 91 -6.37 14.09 -6.86
N HIS A 92 -5.58 13.12 -6.39
CA HIS A 92 -4.14 13.27 -6.13
C HIS A 92 -3.34 13.39 -7.43
N TYR A 93 -3.75 12.67 -8.48
CA TYR A 93 -3.20 12.78 -9.84
C TYR A 93 -4.26 13.39 -10.78
N PRO A 94 -4.42 14.73 -10.79
CA PRO A 94 -5.50 15.41 -11.52
C PRO A 94 -5.36 15.30 -13.05
N THR A 95 -4.15 15.05 -13.56
CA THR A 95 -3.83 14.95 -14.99
C THR A 95 -3.07 13.65 -15.29
N GLY A 96 -2.90 13.30 -16.57
CA GLY A 96 -2.22 12.07 -17.00
C GLY A 96 -3.02 10.77 -16.85
N LYS A 97 -2.75 9.77 -17.70
CA LYS A 97 -3.32 8.43 -17.64
C LYS A 97 -2.64 7.63 -16.53
N ILE A 98 -3.47 7.06 -15.66
CA ILE A 98 -3.05 6.24 -14.52
C ILE A 98 -3.20 4.77 -14.90
N VAL A 99 -2.15 4.00 -14.67
CA VAL A 99 -2.20 2.54 -14.67
C VAL A 99 -1.89 2.06 -13.26
N MET A 100 -2.86 1.41 -12.65
CA MET A 100 -2.73 0.85 -11.30
C MET A 100 -2.51 -0.65 -11.42
N VAL A 101 -1.45 -1.15 -10.79
CA VAL A 101 -1.10 -2.55 -10.66
C VAL A 101 -1.55 -3.04 -9.29
N LEU A 102 -2.30 -4.14 -9.25
CA LEU A 102 -2.92 -4.66 -8.03
C LEU A 102 -2.97 -6.19 -8.04
N ASP A 103 -3.25 -6.79 -6.89
CA ASP A 103 -3.50 -8.22 -6.76
C ASP A 103 -4.91 -8.60 -7.25
N ASN A 104 -5.31 -9.88 -7.11
CA ASN A 104 -6.64 -10.35 -7.53
C ASN A 104 -7.64 -10.42 -6.36
N ALA A 105 -7.51 -9.59 -5.33
CA ALA A 105 -8.48 -9.62 -4.22
C ALA A 105 -9.90 -9.33 -4.72
N ARG A 106 -10.89 -10.00 -4.11
CA ARG A 106 -12.28 -9.99 -4.58
C ARG A 106 -12.89 -8.58 -4.62
N ILE A 107 -12.40 -7.67 -3.77
CA ILE A 107 -12.84 -6.27 -3.70
C ILE A 107 -12.58 -5.52 -5.02
N HIS A 108 -11.49 -5.83 -5.73
CA HIS A 108 -11.12 -5.19 -7.00
C HIS A 108 -11.91 -5.72 -8.21
N HIS A 109 -12.78 -6.71 -8.00
CA HIS A 109 -13.68 -7.27 -9.01
C HIS A 109 -15.15 -7.05 -8.65
N ALA A 110 -15.43 -6.23 -7.63
CA ALA A 110 -16.80 -5.98 -7.21
C ALA A 110 -17.59 -5.25 -8.31
N LYS A 111 -18.82 -5.70 -8.59
CA LYS A 111 -19.69 -5.04 -9.58
C LYS A 111 -19.93 -3.56 -9.29
N LEU A 112 -19.85 -3.17 -8.01
CA LEU A 112 -20.01 -1.80 -7.54
C LEU A 112 -19.00 -0.83 -8.18
N ILE A 113 -17.77 -1.27 -8.46
CA ILE A 113 -16.72 -0.40 -9.00
C ILE A 113 -16.75 -0.33 -10.53
N GLU A 114 -17.44 -1.23 -11.22
CA GLU A 114 -17.49 -1.27 -12.69
C GLU A 114 -17.99 0.03 -13.33
N PRO A 115 -19.09 0.68 -12.87
CA PRO A 115 -19.55 1.93 -13.45
C PRO A 115 -18.51 3.04 -13.34
N PHE A 116 -17.81 3.11 -12.21
CA PHE A 116 -16.74 4.08 -11.99
C PHE A 116 -15.58 3.84 -12.96
N LEU A 117 -15.12 2.60 -13.09
CA LEU A 117 -14.05 2.26 -14.03
C LEU A 117 -14.43 2.55 -15.48
N ARG A 118 -15.69 2.30 -15.87
CA ARG A 118 -16.19 2.64 -17.22
C ARG A 118 -16.18 4.15 -17.44
N ASN A 119 -16.66 4.93 -16.49
CA ASN A 119 -16.67 6.40 -16.58
C ASN A 119 -15.26 6.99 -16.65
N HIS A 120 -14.27 6.31 -16.07
CA HIS A 120 -12.88 6.75 -16.02
C HIS A 120 -11.94 5.92 -16.90
N GLN A 121 -12.42 5.12 -17.85
CA GLN A 121 -11.59 4.18 -18.62
C GLN A 121 -10.45 4.84 -19.42
N HIS A 122 -10.61 6.11 -19.80
CA HIS A 122 -9.58 6.90 -20.49
C HIS A 122 -8.52 7.47 -19.53
N ARG A 123 -8.82 7.51 -18.23
CA ARG A 123 -8.00 8.09 -17.16
C ARG A 123 -7.34 7.03 -16.28
N LEU A 124 -8.01 5.90 -16.04
CA LEU A 124 -7.61 4.88 -15.08
C LEU A 124 -7.76 3.49 -15.68
N GLU A 125 -6.66 2.75 -15.75
CA GLU A 125 -6.60 1.35 -16.17
C GLU A 125 -6.11 0.49 -15.00
N LEU A 126 -6.87 -0.55 -14.66
CA LEU A 126 -6.49 -1.53 -13.63
C LEU A 126 -5.78 -2.72 -14.29
N VAL A 127 -4.60 -3.08 -13.80
CA VAL A 127 -3.79 -4.21 -14.26
C VAL A 127 -3.56 -5.18 -13.11
N PHE A 128 -4.00 -6.42 -13.31
CA PHE A 128 -3.92 -7.46 -12.29
C PHE A 128 -2.64 -8.28 -12.43
N LEU A 129 -1.93 -8.46 -11.32
CA LEU A 129 -0.78 -9.35 -11.24
C LEU A 129 -1.22 -10.82 -11.41
N PRO A 130 -0.31 -11.74 -11.80
CA PRO A 130 -0.59 -13.15 -11.69
C PRO A 130 -0.96 -13.54 -10.24
N PRO A 131 -1.86 -14.52 -10.05
CA PRO A 131 -2.17 -15.02 -8.71
C PRO A 131 -0.92 -15.50 -7.99
N TYR A 132 -0.84 -15.19 -6.69
CA TYR A 132 0.27 -15.58 -5.80
C TYR A 132 1.66 -15.08 -6.24
N SER A 133 1.73 -13.88 -6.81
CA SER A 133 3.01 -13.21 -7.13
C SER A 133 3.23 -11.91 -6.31
N PRO A 134 3.23 -11.99 -4.96
CA PRO A 134 3.47 -10.84 -4.08
C PRO A 134 4.81 -10.14 -4.36
N GLU A 135 5.83 -10.89 -4.76
CA GLU A 135 7.17 -10.38 -5.10
C GLU A 135 7.19 -9.41 -6.28
N LEU A 136 6.12 -9.36 -7.08
CA LEU A 136 5.97 -8.43 -8.19
C LEU A 136 5.32 -7.11 -7.79
N ASN A 137 4.78 -7.01 -6.57
CA ASN A 137 4.12 -5.80 -6.08
C ASN A 137 5.10 -4.94 -5.26
N LEU A 138 5.61 -3.87 -5.85
CA LEU A 138 6.66 -3.05 -5.25
C LEU A 138 6.27 -2.41 -3.91
N ILE A 139 4.98 -2.11 -3.72
CA ILE A 139 4.48 -1.53 -2.47
C ILE A 139 4.65 -2.50 -1.28
N GLU A 140 4.83 -3.80 -1.50
CA GLU A 140 5.16 -4.71 -0.39
C GLU A 140 6.48 -4.37 0.30
N GLY A 141 7.46 -3.88 -0.47
CA GLY A 141 8.72 -3.37 0.07
C GLY A 141 8.49 -2.18 0.99
N LEU A 142 7.64 -1.25 0.56
CA LEU A 142 7.21 -0.09 1.36
C LEU A 142 6.53 -0.56 2.66
N TRP A 143 5.62 -1.53 2.61
CA TRP A 143 4.97 -2.04 3.82
C TRP A 143 5.93 -2.72 4.78
N LYS A 144 6.95 -3.43 4.27
CA LYS A 144 8.01 -4.02 5.10
C LYS A 144 8.83 -2.93 5.78
N TRP A 145 9.18 -1.87 5.06
CA TRP A 145 9.91 -0.74 5.62
C TRP A 145 9.08 -0.02 6.70
N LEU A 146 7.83 0.33 6.39
CA LEU A 146 6.92 0.97 7.34
C LEU A 146 6.79 0.14 8.61
N LYS A 147 6.57 -1.18 8.52
CA LYS A 147 6.49 -2.05 9.69
C LYS A 147 7.81 -2.07 10.47
N SER A 148 8.94 -2.04 9.77
CA SER A 148 10.27 -2.01 10.38
C SER A 148 10.55 -0.74 11.16
N ASP A 149 10.15 0.41 10.64
CA ASP A 149 10.39 1.70 11.26
C ASP A 149 9.37 1.99 12.37
N VAL A 150 8.09 1.69 12.09
CA VAL A 150 6.98 2.09 12.96
C VAL A 150 6.66 1.04 14.02
N ILE A 151 6.62 -0.26 13.73
CA ILE A 151 6.09 -1.24 14.72
C ILE A 151 7.18 -2.15 15.31
N ASN A 152 8.16 -2.56 14.52
CA ASN A 152 9.05 -3.64 14.92
C ASN A 152 9.79 -3.29 16.21
N ASN A 153 9.73 -4.21 17.18
CA ASN A 153 10.34 -4.06 18.50
C ASN A 153 9.86 -2.83 19.32
N LEU A 154 8.69 -2.28 19.01
CA LEU A 154 8.06 -1.18 19.73
C LEU A 154 6.73 -1.60 20.37
N PHE A 155 6.35 -0.86 21.40
CA PHE A 155 5.06 -1.02 22.05
C PHE A 155 4.32 0.31 22.03
N TYR A 156 3.09 0.28 21.54
CA TYR A 156 2.20 1.41 21.56
C TYR A 156 1.10 1.23 22.58
N SER A 157 0.84 2.28 23.35
CA SER A 157 -0.21 2.28 24.36
C SER A 157 -1.60 2.50 23.73
N SER A 158 -1.64 3.02 22.50
CA SER A 158 -2.88 3.28 21.76
C SER A 158 -2.72 3.23 20.23
N VAL A 159 -3.80 2.89 19.53
CA VAL A 159 -3.87 2.94 18.05
C VAL A 159 -3.63 4.37 17.51
N ARG A 160 -3.93 5.39 18.31
CA ARG A 160 -3.69 6.79 17.94
C ARG A 160 -2.19 7.09 17.74
N GLU A 161 -1.32 6.47 18.53
CA GLU A 161 0.14 6.59 18.37
C GLU A 161 0.60 5.92 17.08
N ILE A 162 0.10 4.71 16.79
CA ILE A 162 0.38 4.00 15.54
C ILE A 162 -0.01 4.87 14.35
N ARG A 163 -1.25 5.40 14.34
CA ARG A 163 -1.73 6.28 13.27
C ARG A 163 -0.84 7.50 13.07
N ARG A 164 -0.42 8.15 14.16
CA ARG A 164 0.46 9.32 14.10
C ARG A 164 1.80 8.99 13.47
N ASN A 165 2.41 7.87 13.85
CA ASN A 165 3.72 7.47 13.34
C ASN A 165 3.65 6.99 11.90
N VAL A 166 2.60 6.25 11.51
CA VAL A 166 2.33 5.94 10.10
C VAL A 166 2.24 7.21 9.27
N GLN A 167 1.44 8.19 9.72
CA GLN A 167 1.31 9.46 8.98
C GLN A 167 2.62 10.26 8.92
N ALA A 168 3.45 10.20 9.97
CA ALA A 168 4.75 10.85 9.98
C ALA A 168 5.71 10.18 8.98
N PHE A 169 5.80 8.86 9.01
CA PHE A 169 6.60 8.06 8.09
C PHE A 169 6.24 8.33 6.62
N ILE A 170 4.95 8.31 6.28
CA ILE A 170 4.50 8.58 4.90
C ILE A 170 4.83 10.01 4.46
N ARG A 171 4.70 11.00 5.35
CA ARG A 171 5.09 12.39 5.04
C ARG A 171 6.59 12.50 4.77
N GLU A 172 7.41 11.90 5.62
CA GLU A 172 8.86 11.92 5.47
C GLU A 172 9.31 11.28 4.15
N LEU A 173 8.70 10.17 3.75
CA LEU A 173 8.94 9.56 2.44
C LEU A 173 8.59 10.49 1.28
N ASN A 174 7.44 11.17 1.35
CA ASN A 174 7.02 12.06 0.26
C ASN A 174 7.82 13.37 0.23
N ASP A 175 8.38 13.81 1.37
CA ASP A 175 9.26 14.97 1.45
C ASP A 175 10.68 14.66 0.93
N SER A 176 11.06 13.37 0.85
CA SER A 176 12.36 12.90 0.34
C SER A 176 12.23 11.56 -0.39
N PRO A 177 11.59 11.56 -1.59
CA PRO A 177 11.27 10.34 -2.33
C PRO A 177 12.47 9.62 -2.95
#